data_AF-A0A9Q1LQU7-F1
#
_entry.id   AF-A0A9Q1LQU7-F1
#
_cell.length_a   1.000
_cell.length_b   1.000
_cell.length_c   1.000
_cell.angle_alpha   90.00
_cell.angle_beta   90.00
_cell.angle_gamma   90.00
#
_symmetry.space_group_name_H-M   'P 1'
#
loop_
_entity.id
_entity.type
_entity.pdbx_description
1 polymer ?
#
loop_
_entity_poly.entity_id
_entity_poly.type
_entity_poly.pdbx_seq_one_letter_code
_entity_poly.pdbx_strand_id
1 'polypeptide(L)'
;MSQKYYNEVALPKLVKLSEKLSHVQSLCIHEMIIRAFKHILQAVIASVVEIEDLATLIAATLNMMLEFPETDELNEPHGVDPFVWRWLELLLKNRYEWETSSLNYKDVRKLTVLRGLCHKVGIELVPRDYDMNSPNHFRNEDIVSQVPVHKQAACSTADGRQLLESSKTALDKGKLEHSVSYGTKALAKLVAVLVPTIE
;
A
#
# COMPACT_ATOMS: atom_id res chain seq x y z
N MET A 1 7.34 13.08 6.55
CA MET A 1 6.44 14.08 5.92
C MET A 1 6.04 13.74 4.48
N SER A 2 6.99 13.40 3.58
CA SER A 2 6.71 13.16 2.14
C SER A 2 5.69 12.04 1.86
N GLN A 3 5.81 10.87 2.50
CA GLN A 3 4.88 9.76 2.24
C GLN A 3 3.44 10.08 2.69
N LYS A 4 3.23 10.68 3.88
CA LYS A 4 1.90 11.07 4.37
C LYS A 4 1.25 12.10 3.46
N TYR A 5 2.01 13.13 3.04
CA TYR A 5 1.55 14.10 2.06
C TYR A 5 1.17 13.46 0.72
N TYR A 6 2.01 12.57 0.19
CA TYR A 6 1.69 11.84 -1.04
C TYR A 6 0.40 11.03 -0.90
N ASN A 7 0.24 10.37 0.25
CA ASN A 7 -0.86 9.47 0.52
C ASN A 7 -2.20 10.16 0.74
N GLU A 8 -2.24 11.23 1.52
CA GLU A 8 -3.49 11.85 1.96
C GLU A 8 -3.87 13.05 1.10
N VAL A 9 -2.88 13.72 0.50
CA VAL A 9 -3.10 14.99 -0.21
C VAL A 9 -2.81 14.86 -1.70
N ALA A 10 -1.70 14.23 -2.10
CA ALA A 10 -1.30 14.20 -3.50
C ALA A 10 -2.13 13.19 -4.32
N LEU A 11 -2.36 11.98 -3.83
CA LEU A 11 -2.99 10.91 -4.61
C LEU A 11 -4.43 11.26 -5.07
N PRO A 12 -5.35 11.73 -4.21
CA PRO A 12 -6.70 12.14 -4.66
C PRO A 12 -6.66 13.30 -5.65
N LYS A 13 -5.75 14.25 -5.41
CA LYS A 13 -5.57 15.42 -6.27
C LYS A 13 -5.01 15.02 -7.64
N LEU A 14 -4.08 14.07 -7.68
CA LEU A 14 -3.53 13.52 -8.92
C LEU A 14 -4.60 12.84 -9.75
N VAL A 15 -5.51 12.09 -9.13
CA VAL A 15 -6.61 11.43 -9.86
C VAL A 15 -7.52 12.47 -10.52
N LYS A 16 -7.89 13.53 -9.80
CA LYS A 16 -8.70 14.65 -10.32
C LYS A 16 -7.98 15.42 -11.44
N LEU A 17 -6.66 15.62 -11.32
CA LEU A 17 -5.87 16.34 -12.33
C LEU A 17 -5.56 15.48 -13.58
N SER A 18 -5.65 14.15 -13.47
CA SER A 18 -5.32 13.21 -14.53
C SER A 18 -6.53 12.70 -15.32
N GLU A 19 -7.69 13.37 -15.24
CA GLU A 19 -8.91 13.00 -15.98
C GLU A 19 -8.69 12.82 -17.49
N LYS A 20 -7.76 13.57 -18.10
CA LYS A 20 -7.43 13.47 -19.53
C LYS A 20 -6.35 12.43 -19.84
N LEU A 21 -5.77 11.80 -18.81
CA LEU A 21 -4.65 10.85 -18.88
C LEU A 21 -5.10 9.52 -18.26
N SER A 22 -5.92 8.78 -18.99
CA SER A 22 -6.55 7.53 -18.53
C SER A 22 -5.58 6.54 -17.87
N HIS A 23 -4.36 6.40 -18.40
CA HIS A 23 -3.36 5.51 -17.82
C HIS A 23 -2.87 5.97 -16.44
N VAL A 24 -2.60 7.26 -16.28
CA VAL A 24 -2.16 7.85 -14.99
C VAL A 24 -3.28 7.78 -13.97
N GLN A 25 -4.50 8.07 -14.40
CA GLN A 25 -5.69 7.98 -13.57
C GLN A 25 -5.89 6.53 -13.05
N SER A 26 -5.80 5.55 -13.95
CA SER A 26 -5.91 4.12 -13.60
C SER A 26 -4.85 3.69 -12.59
N LEU A 27 -3.59 4.12 -12.75
CA LEU A 27 -2.52 3.84 -11.78
C LEU A 27 -2.84 4.40 -10.39
N CYS A 28 -3.38 5.62 -10.31
CA CYS A 28 -3.74 6.23 -9.05
C CYS A 28 -4.92 5.50 -8.37
N ILE A 29 -5.94 5.13 -9.16
CA ILE A 29 -7.10 4.37 -8.68
C ILE A 29 -6.65 3.00 -8.15
N HIS A 30 -5.82 2.26 -8.89
CA HIS A 30 -5.27 1.00 -8.42
C HIS A 30 -4.53 1.16 -7.09
N GLU A 31 -3.67 2.16 -6.96
CA GLU A 31 -2.94 2.43 -5.70
C GLU A 31 -3.88 2.77 -4.53
N MET A 32 -4.99 3.48 -4.78
CA MET A 32 -6.02 3.76 -3.77
C MET A 32 -6.72 2.46 -3.31
N ILE A 33 -7.14 1.62 -4.26
CA ILE A 33 -7.77 0.31 -3.98
C ILE A 33 -6.83 -0.59 -3.19
N ILE A 34 -5.59 -0.75 -3.66
CA ILE A 34 -4.57 -1.56 -2.99
C ILE A 34 -4.40 -1.12 -1.53
N ARG A 35 -4.36 0.19 -1.28
CA ARG A 35 -4.20 0.73 0.08
C ARG A 35 -5.40 0.46 0.97
N ALA A 36 -6.62 0.53 0.43
CA ALA A 36 -7.83 0.21 1.17
C ALA A 36 -7.84 -1.28 1.54
N PHE A 37 -7.71 -2.17 0.56
CA PHE A 37 -7.69 -3.62 0.76
C PHE A 37 -6.57 -4.10 1.68
N LYS A 38 -5.40 -3.45 1.64
CA LYS A 38 -4.30 -3.75 2.55
C LYS A 38 -4.75 -3.73 4.01
N HIS A 39 -5.60 -2.79 4.42
CA HIS A 39 -6.05 -2.72 5.82
C HIS A 39 -6.95 -3.90 6.21
N ILE A 40 -7.82 -4.35 5.30
CA ILE A 40 -8.70 -5.50 5.51
C ILE A 40 -7.84 -6.78 5.60
N LEU A 41 -6.94 -6.99 4.65
CA LEU A 41 -6.11 -8.21 4.62
C LEU A 41 -5.14 -8.27 5.81
N GLN A 42 -4.59 -7.13 6.24
CA GLN A 42 -3.77 -7.05 7.46
C GLN A 42 -4.58 -7.39 8.71
N ALA A 43 -5.84 -6.95 8.81
CA ALA A 43 -6.70 -7.27 9.94
C ALA A 43 -7.01 -8.78 10.00
N VAL A 44 -7.26 -9.41 8.85
CA VAL A 44 -7.47 -10.86 8.77
C VAL A 44 -6.21 -11.60 9.22
N ILE A 45 -5.03 -11.27 8.67
CA ILE A 45 -3.76 -11.89 9.05
C ILE A 45 -3.49 -11.74 10.56
N ALA A 46 -3.75 -10.57 11.12
CA ALA A 46 -3.57 -10.32 12.56
C ALA A 46 -4.56 -11.08 13.46
N SER A 47 -5.70 -11.52 12.92
CA SER A 47 -6.71 -12.28 13.66
C SER A 47 -6.46 -13.80 13.66
N VAL A 48 -5.52 -14.29 12.85
CA VAL A 48 -5.21 -15.71 12.75
C VAL A 48 -4.48 -16.18 14.00
N VAL A 49 -5.04 -17.20 14.67
CA VAL A 49 -4.44 -17.82 15.87
C VAL A 49 -3.55 -19.00 15.46
N GLU A 50 -4.07 -19.88 14.60
CA GLU A 50 -3.37 -21.06 14.13
C GLU A 50 -2.73 -20.82 12.77
N ILE A 51 -1.41 -21.01 12.67
CA ILE A 51 -0.63 -20.74 11.45
C ILE A 51 -1.10 -21.61 10.27
N GLU A 52 -1.63 -22.81 10.57
CA GLU A 52 -2.17 -23.74 9.57
C GLU A 52 -3.36 -23.14 8.78
N ASP A 53 -4.13 -22.26 9.41
CA ASP A 53 -5.29 -21.59 8.80
C ASP A 53 -4.91 -20.35 7.99
N LEU A 54 -3.67 -19.84 8.14
CA LEU A 54 -3.25 -18.56 7.57
C LEU A 54 -3.37 -18.54 6.04
N ALA A 55 -2.86 -19.57 5.38
CA ALA A 55 -2.91 -19.67 3.91
C ALA A 55 -4.35 -19.73 3.41
N THR A 56 -5.21 -20.50 4.08
CA THR A 56 -6.63 -20.64 3.78
C THR A 56 -7.37 -19.31 3.93
N LEU A 57 -7.15 -18.60 5.03
CA LEU A 57 -7.78 -17.30 5.29
C LEU A 57 -7.30 -16.21 4.34
N ILE A 58 -6.00 -16.18 4.00
CA ILE A 58 -5.48 -15.25 2.99
C ILE A 58 -6.12 -15.53 1.63
N ALA A 59 -6.15 -16.78 1.19
CA ALA A 59 -6.75 -17.16 -0.10
C ALA A 59 -8.24 -16.80 -0.16
N ALA A 60 -9.01 -17.15 0.88
CA ALA A 60 -10.43 -16.81 0.99
C ALA A 60 -10.66 -15.29 0.97
N THR A 61 -9.80 -14.52 1.65
CA THR A 61 -9.90 -13.05 1.67
C THR A 61 -9.58 -12.43 0.30
N LEU A 62 -8.55 -12.94 -0.39
CA LEU A 62 -8.20 -12.49 -1.74
C LEU A 62 -9.33 -12.81 -2.72
N ASN A 63 -9.94 -13.98 -2.59
CA ASN A 63 -11.13 -14.37 -3.32
C ASN A 63 -12.25 -13.36 -3.06
N MET A 64 -12.67 -13.14 -1.81
CA MET A 64 -13.71 -12.13 -1.49
C MET A 64 -13.43 -10.73 -2.03
N MET A 65 -12.16 -10.31 -2.10
CA MET A 65 -11.73 -8.99 -2.59
C MET A 65 -11.72 -8.85 -4.12
N LEU A 66 -11.44 -9.94 -4.86
CA LEU A 66 -11.06 -9.90 -6.28
C LEU A 66 -11.92 -10.80 -7.18
N GLU A 67 -12.87 -11.55 -6.63
CA GLU A 67 -13.64 -12.60 -7.33
C GLU A 67 -14.73 -12.14 -8.29
N PHE A 68 -15.24 -13.09 -9.07
CA PHE A 68 -16.45 -12.96 -9.86
C PHE A 68 -17.62 -13.72 -9.22
N PRO A 69 -18.80 -13.10 -9.05
CA PRO A 69 -20.00 -13.79 -8.66
C PRO A 69 -20.45 -14.54 -9.90
N GLU A 70 -20.58 -15.86 -9.76
CA GLU A 70 -21.03 -16.73 -10.83
C GLU A 70 -22.50 -16.49 -11.23
N THR A 71 -23.27 -15.69 -10.48
CA THR A 71 -24.72 -15.65 -10.63
C THR A 71 -25.20 -14.46 -11.45
N ASP A 72 -25.64 -14.77 -12.68
CA ASP A 72 -26.35 -13.90 -13.63
C ASP A 72 -27.82 -13.65 -13.22
N GLU A 73 -28.14 -13.66 -11.91
CA GLU A 73 -29.50 -13.45 -11.42
C GLU A 73 -29.61 -12.15 -10.63
N LEU A 74 -30.21 -11.16 -11.31
CA LEU A 74 -30.78 -9.91 -10.81
C LEU A 74 -29.78 -8.77 -10.55
N ASN A 75 -29.42 -8.05 -11.61
CA ASN A 75 -29.25 -6.57 -11.63
C ASN A 75 -28.43 -5.90 -10.51
N GLU A 76 -27.47 -6.58 -9.89
CA GLU A 76 -26.57 -5.99 -8.89
C GLU A 76 -25.11 -6.18 -9.30
N PRO A 77 -24.31 -5.10 -9.42
CA PRO A 77 -23.01 -5.11 -10.08
C PRO A 77 -21.85 -5.54 -9.16
N HIS A 78 -22.09 -6.38 -8.16
CA HIS A 78 -21.16 -6.54 -7.05
C HIS A 78 -20.34 -7.82 -7.17
N GLY A 79 -19.19 -7.67 -7.81
CA GLY A 79 -18.27 -8.77 -8.01
C GLY A 79 -17.47 -9.20 -6.77
N VAL A 80 -17.34 -8.27 -5.82
CA VAL A 80 -16.69 -8.46 -4.52
C VAL A 80 -17.75 -8.87 -3.51
N ASP A 81 -17.39 -9.62 -2.46
CA ASP A 81 -18.28 -9.85 -1.32
C ASP A 81 -18.92 -8.50 -0.87
N PRO A 82 -20.26 -8.42 -0.71
CA PRO A 82 -20.94 -7.15 -0.44
C PRO A 82 -20.41 -6.39 0.77
N PHE A 83 -19.91 -7.11 1.79
CA PHE A 83 -19.29 -6.49 2.95
C PHE A 83 -17.93 -5.91 2.58
N VAL A 84 -17.08 -6.66 1.89
CA VAL A 84 -15.75 -6.20 1.44
C VAL A 84 -15.89 -5.01 0.48
N TRP A 85 -16.88 -5.01 -0.41
CA TRP A 85 -17.16 -3.88 -1.30
C TRP A 85 -17.54 -2.63 -0.51
N ARG A 86 -18.48 -2.76 0.45
CA ARG A 86 -18.87 -1.65 1.32
C ARG A 86 -17.70 -1.10 2.13
N TRP A 87 -16.81 -1.97 2.62
CA TRP A 87 -15.59 -1.56 3.30
C TRP A 87 -14.64 -0.80 2.37
N LEU A 88 -14.46 -1.26 1.14
CA LEU A 88 -13.68 -0.56 0.12
C LEU A 88 -14.24 0.85 -0.11
N GLU A 89 -15.55 0.96 -0.34
CA GLU A 89 -16.23 2.23 -0.53
C GLU A 89 -16.03 3.19 0.64
N LEU A 90 -16.21 2.71 1.87
CA LEU A 90 -16.01 3.51 3.09
C LEU A 90 -14.55 3.96 3.25
N LEU A 91 -13.58 3.08 3.00
CA LEU A 91 -12.16 3.40 3.11
C LEU A 91 -11.73 4.41 2.05
N LEU A 92 -12.23 4.27 0.82
CA LEU A 92 -11.94 5.21 -0.26
C LEU A 92 -12.55 6.58 0.00
N LYS A 93 -13.81 6.62 0.45
CA LYS A 93 -14.51 7.86 0.79
C LYS A 93 -13.84 8.58 1.97
N ASN A 94 -13.58 7.87 3.07
CA ASN A 94 -13.02 8.48 4.27
C ASN A 94 -11.58 8.96 4.08
N ARG A 95 -10.79 8.25 3.27
CA ARG A 95 -9.35 8.57 3.10
C ARG A 95 -9.06 9.52 1.95
N TYR A 96 -9.86 9.48 0.89
CA TYR A 96 -9.55 10.14 -0.37
C TYR A 96 -10.67 11.07 -0.87
N GLU A 97 -11.78 11.16 -0.15
CA GLU A 97 -12.98 11.91 -0.59
C GLU A 97 -13.43 11.49 -2.00
N TRP A 98 -13.24 10.21 -2.32
CA TRP A 98 -13.52 9.65 -3.64
C TRP A 98 -14.96 9.14 -3.70
N GLU A 99 -15.72 9.58 -4.70
CA GLU A 99 -17.09 9.12 -4.92
C GLU A 99 -17.09 7.75 -5.61
N THR A 100 -17.73 6.77 -4.97
CA THR A 100 -17.74 5.36 -5.38
C THR A 100 -18.58 5.10 -6.63
N SER A 101 -19.42 6.06 -7.04
CA SER A 101 -20.13 6.09 -8.32
C SER A 101 -19.21 5.99 -9.54
N SER A 102 -17.93 6.34 -9.38
CA SER A 102 -16.92 6.27 -10.44
C SER A 102 -16.09 4.98 -10.42
N LEU A 103 -16.23 4.14 -9.39
CA LEU A 103 -15.42 2.94 -9.21
C LEU A 103 -16.04 1.79 -10.01
N ASN A 104 -15.38 1.38 -11.09
CA ASN A 104 -15.79 0.20 -11.82
C ASN A 104 -15.18 -1.05 -11.16
N TYR A 105 -15.98 -2.08 -11.00
CA TYR A 105 -15.51 -3.38 -10.54
C TYR A 105 -14.33 -3.92 -11.40
N LYS A 106 -14.29 -3.59 -12.70
CA LYS A 106 -13.18 -3.91 -13.61
C LYS A 106 -11.84 -3.27 -13.21
N ASP A 107 -11.83 -2.18 -12.45
CA ASP A 107 -10.62 -1.52 -11.96
C ASP A 107 -10.03 -2.24 -10.74
N VAL A 108 -10.86 -2.97 -10.00
CA VAL A 108 -10.44 -3.79 -8.86
C VAL A 108 -9.82 -5.11 -9.33
N ARG A 109 -10.41 -5.72 -10.36
CA ARG A 109 -9.99 -7.00 -10.95
C ARG A 109 -8.83 -6.83 -11.93
N LYS A 110 -7.64 -6.51 -11.40
CA LYS A 110 -6.42 -6.43 -12.21
C LYS A 110 -5.25 -7.11 -11.48
N LEU A 111 -4.40 -7.78 -12.26
CA LEU A 111 -3.13 -8.32 -11.74
C LEU A 111 -2.24 -7.24 -11.11
N THR A 112 -2.36 -5.99 -11.57
CA THR A 112 -1.67 -4.84 -10.96
C THR A 112 -2.14 -4.58 -9.53
N VAL A 113 -3.44 -4.75 -9.24
CA VAL A 113 -4.01 -4.62 -7.90
C VAL A 113 -3.55 -5.80 -7.03
N LEU A 114 -3.66 -7.04 -7.51
CA LEU A 114 -3.18 -8.23 -6.81
C LEU A 114 -1.69 -8.08 -6.42
N ARG A 115 -0.83 -7.79 -7.40
CA ARG A 115 0.61 -7.62 -7.19
C ARG A 115 0.91 -6.52 -6.19
N GLY A 116 0.23 -5.37 -6.31
CA GLY A 116 0.43 -4.25 -5.40
C GLY A 116 -0.03 -4.58 -3.98
N LEU A 117 -1.12 -5.35 -3.83
CA LEU A 117 -1.65 -5.78 -2.54
C LEU A 117 -0.70 -6.75 -1.86
N CYS A 118 -0.28 -7.81 -2.56
CA CYS A 118 0.71 -8.77 -2.08
C CYS A 118 2.00 -8.07 -1.63
N HIS A 119 2.49 -7.11 -2.41
CA HIS A 119 3.69 -6.35 -2.05
C HIS A 119 3.51 -5.49 -0.80
N LYS A 120 2.36 -4.84 -0.60
CA LYS A 120 2.11 -4.01 0.58
C LYS A 120 1.86 -4.80 1.86
N VAL A 121 1.34 -6.02 1.75
CA VAL A 121 1.01 -6.89 2.88
C VAL A 121 2.13 -7.89 3.18
N GLY A 122 3.01 -8.14 2.21
CA GLY A 122 4.10 -9.10 2.32
C GLY A 122 3.59 -10.53 2.13
N ILE A 123 2.85 -10.78 1.07
CA ILE A 123 2.38 -12.12 0.70
C ILE A 123 3.13 -12.55 -0.54
N GLU A 124 3.66 -13.78 -0.51
CA GLU A 124 4.26 -14.44 -1.66
C GLU A 124 3.28 -15.44 -2.23
N LEU A 125 2.96 -15.27 -3.52
CA LEU A 125 2.10 -16.17 -4.28
C LEU A 125 2.93 -17.07 -5.19
N VAL A 126 2.43 -18.28 -5.48
CA VAL A 126 3.01 -19.16 -6.49
C VAL A 126 2.97 -18.44 -7.85
N PRO A 127 4.06 -18.47 -8.65
CA PRO A 127 4.04 -17.91 -9.99
C PRO A 127 3.15 -18.76 -10.91
N ARG A 128 1.90 -18.35 -11.10
CA ARG A 128 0.93 -18.96 -12.01
C ARG A 128 0.24 -17.90 -12.85
N ASP A 129 -0.33 -18.32 -13.97
CA ASP A 129 -1.19 -17.48 -14.78
C ASP A 129 -2.58 -17.40 -14.13
N TYR A 130 -2.71 -16.51 -13.14
CA TYR A 130 -3.99 -16.20 -12.53
C TYR A 130 -4.90 -15.54 -13.57
N ASP A 131 -5.89 -16.29 -14.07
CA ASP A 131 -7.04 -15.67 -14.70
C ASP A 131 -7.72 -14.81 -13.62
N MET A 132 -8.14 -13.61 -13.97
CA MET A 132 -8.89 -12.76 -13.04
C MET A 132 -10.38 -12.80 -13.36
N ASN A 133 -10.79 -13.47 -14.44
CA ASN A 133 -12.18 -13.48 -14.92
C ASN A 133 -13.00 -14.69 -14.47
N SER A 134 -12.37 -15.78 -14.05
CA SER A 134 -13.03 -16.94 -13.47
C SER A 134 -13.35 -16.71 -11.96
N PRO A 135 -14.06 -17.63 -11.30
CA PRO A 135 -14.26 -17.60 -9.84
C PRO A 135 -13.17 -18.41 -9.10
N ASN A 136 -13.02 -18.19 -7.78
CA ASN A 136 -12.18 -18.99 -6.87
C ASN A 136 -10.76 -19.29 -7.37
N HIS A 137 -10.05 -18.25 -7.83
CA HIS A 137 -8.70 -18.43 -8.39
C HIS A 137 -7.63 -18.71 -7.35
N PHE A 138 -7.80 -18.24 -6.11
CA PHE A 138 -6.79 -18.40 -5.07
C PHE A 138 -7.14 -19.59 -4.19
N ARG A 139 -6.19 -20.51 -4.06
CA ARG A 139 -6.23 -21.64 -3.13
C ARG A 139 -5.21 -21.44 -2.02
N ASN A 140 -5.33 -22.16 -0.92
CA ASN A 140 -4.32 -22.17 0.13
C ASN A 140 -2.94 -22.58 -0.41
N GLU A 141 -2.86 -23.47 -1.40
CA GLU A 141 -1.58 -23.84 -2.02
C GLU A 141 -0.94 -22.72 -2.86
N ASP A 142 -1.69 -21.66 -3.19
CA ASP A 142 -1.13 -20.47 -3.83
C ASP A 142 -0.29 -19.62 -2.88
N ILE A 143 -0.52 -19.71 -1.57
CA ILE A 143 0.15 -18.87 -0.59
C ILE A 143 1.45 -19.54 -0.18
N VAL A 144 2.58 -19.04 -0.70
CA VAL A 144 3.91 -19.59 -0.44
C VAL A 144 4.41 -19.16 0.93
N SER A 145 4.29 -17.87 1.24
CA SER A 145 4.76 -17.33 2.52
C SER A 145 4.10 -16.00 2.84
N GLN A 146 4.14 -15.64 4.13
CA GLN A 146 3.85 -14.30 4.62
C GLN A 146 5.13 -13.73 5.24
N VAL A 147 5.60 -12.61 4.69
CA VAL A 147 6.83 -11.93 5.11
C VAL A 147 6.53 -10.61 5.82
N PRO A 148 7.25 -10.27 6.91
CA PRO A 148 7.06 -9.00 7.59
C PRO A 148 7.39 -7.79 6.69
N VAL A 149 6.44 -6.87 6.55
CA VAL A 149 6.66 -5.59 5.85
C VAL A 149 7.03 -4.50 6.87
N HIS A 150 8.30 -4.09 6.86
CA HIS A 150 8.76 -2.99 7.70
C HIS A 150 8.77 -1.67 6.91
N LYS A 151 8.17 -0.62 7.47
CA LYS A 151 8.31 0.74 6.92
C LYS A 151 9.61 1.34 7.43
N GLN A 152 10.69 1.19 6.67
CA GLN A 152 11.89 1.95 6.96
C GLN A 152 11.65 3.41 6.53
N ALA A 153 11.56 4.31 7.52
CA ALA A 153 11.61 5.72 7.21
C ALA A 153 13.02 6.05 6.74
N ALA A 154 13.20 6.31 5.45
CA ALA A 154 14.44 6.85 4.92
C ALA A 154 14.60 8.27 5.51
N CYS A 155 15.34 8.33 6.61
CA CYS A 155 15.69 9.56 7.29
C CYS A 155 16.73 10.27 6.44
N SER A 156 16.28 11.01 5.44
CA SER A 156 17.15 11.67 4.47
C SER A 156 16.61 13.05 4.14
N THR A 157 17.39 14.08 4.46
CA THR A 157 17.14 15.47 4.08
C THR A 157 18.30 16.00 3.26
N ALA A 158 18.03 16.89 2.30
CA ALA A 158 19.09 17.56 1.54
C ALA A 158 20.03 18.31 2.50
N ASP A 159 19.46 19.12 3.40
CA ASP A 159 20.21 19.84 4.43
C ASP A 159 21.01 18.91 5.36
N GLY A 160 20.40 17.80 5.81
CA GLY A 160 21.07 16.83 6.68
C GLY A 160 22.22 16.13 5.98
N ARG A 161 22.09 15.78 4.69
CA ARG A 161 23.18 15.23 3.88
C ARG A 161 24.31 16.23 3.71
N GLN A 162 24.00 17.49 3.41
CA GLN A 162 25.02 18.53 3.26
C GLN A 162 25.80 18.77 4.55
N LEU A 163 25.11 18.75 5.70
CA LEU A 163 25.76 18.87 7.01
C LEU A 163 26.61 17.64 7.36
N LEU A 164 26.20 16.43 6.96
CA LEU A 164 27.01 15.22 7.10
C LEU A 164 28.29 15.29 6.24
N GLU A 165 28.19 15.71 4.98
CA GLU A 165 29.37 15.90 4.12
C GLU A 165 30.32 16.98 4.67
N SER A 166 29.77 18.03 5.27
CA SER A 166 30.55 19.07 5.96
C SER A 166 31.22 18.53 7.22
N SER A 167 30.53 17.68 8.00
CA SER A 167 31.07 16.99 9.17
C SER A 167 32.23 16.06 8.80
N LYS A 168 32.07 15.30 7.71
CA LYS A 168 33.11 14.42 7.13
C LYS A 168 34.34 15.22 6.70
N THR A 169 34.14 16.30 5.92
CA THR A 169 35.24 17.17 5.47
C THR A 169 35.99 17.81 6.64
N ALA A 170 35.29 18.17 7.72
CA ALA A 170 35.92 18.70 8.94
C ALA A 170 36.72 17.65 9.69
N LEU A 171 36.24 16.40 9.71
CA LEU A 171 36.93 15.25 10.29
C LEU A 171 38.23 14.95 9.52
N ASP A 172 38.16 14.91 8.19
CA ASP A 172 39.31 14.68 7.30
C ASP A 172 40.40 15.75 7.48
N LYS A 173 40.01 16.97 7.89
CA LYS A 173 40.91 18.09 8.20
C LYS A 173 41.39 18.13 9.66
N GLY A 174 41.02 17.15 10.49
CA GLY A 174 41.38 17.09 11.91
C GLY A 174 40.64 18.12 12.80
N LYS A 175 39.60 18.79 12.30
CA LYS A 175 38.84 19.82 13.03
C LYS A 175 37.69 19.19 13.82
N LEU A 176 38.02 18.53 14.92
CA LEU A 176 37.08 17.71 15.70
C LEU A 176 35.85 18.51 16.20
N GLU A 177 36.04 19.71 16.75
CA GLU A 177 34.92 20.52 17.27
C GLU A 177 33.90 20.90 16.18
N HIS A 178 34.40 21.27 14.99
CA HIS A 178 33.54 21.59 13.85
C HIS A 178 32.84 20.33 13.32
N SER A 179 33.54 19.19 13.27
CA SER A 179 32.96 17.92 12.85
C SER A 179 31.79 17.51 13.74
N VAL A 180 31.97 17.61 15.06
CA VAL A 180 30.91 17.33 16.06
C VAL A 180 29.75 18.32 15.90
N SER A 181 30.02 19.61 15.75
CA SER A 181 28.97 20.63 15.57
C SER A 181 28.11 20.36 14.32
N TYR A 182 28.74 20.07 13.18
CA TYR A 182 28.02 19.74 11.95
C TYR A 182 27.28 18.41 12.05
N GLY A 183 27.89 17.39 12.67
CA GLY A 183 27.27 16.08 12.89
C GLY A 183 26.00 16.16 13.73
N THR A 184 26.04 16.89 14.85
CA THR A 184 24.86 17.09 15.72
C THR A 184 23.74 17.86 15.00
N LYS A 185 24.09 18.89 14.22
CA LYS A 185 23.10 19.62 13.40
C LYS A 185 22.49 18.72 12.32
N ALA A 186 23.30 17.89 11.68
CA ALA A 186 22.82 16.93 10.69
C ALA A 186 21.86 15.93 11.33
N LEU A 187 22.24 15.35 12.47
CA LEU A 187 21.40 14.41 13.21
C LEU A 187 20.05 15.04 13.59
N ALA A 188 20.05 16.28 14.09
CA ALA A 188 18.81 16.99 14.41
C ALA A 188 17.90 17.16 13.17
N LYS A 189 18.47 17.51 12.01
CA LYS A 189 17.74 17.65 10.75
C LYS A 189 17.20 16.32 10.21
N LEU A 190 17.94 15.24 10.43
CA LEU A 190 17.52 13.90 10.06
C LEU A 190 16.36 13.45 10.97
N VAL A 191 16.55 13.48 12.29
CA VAL A 191 15.54 13.07 13.28
C VAL A 191 14.23 13.86 13.15
N ALA A 192 14.29 15.16 12.80
CA ALA A 192 13.09 15.96 12.57
C ALA A 192 12.17 15.43 11.44
N VAL A 193 12.68 14.58 10.53
CA VAL A 193 11.88 13.94 9.48
C VAL A 193 11.22 12.65 9.95
N LEU A 194 11.76 12.03 10.99
CA LEU A 194 11.22 10.86 11.67
C LEU A 194 10.12 11.28 12.65
N VAL A 195 8.98 11.74 12.14
CA VAL A 195 7.77 11.77 12.98
C VAL A 195 7.38 10.31 13.28
N PRO A 196 7.26 9.90 14.55
CA PRO A 196 6.94 8.51 14.90
C PRO A 196 5.64 8.08 14.25
N THR A 197 5.66 6.92 13.60
CA THR A 197 4.48 6.30 13.02
C THR A 197 3.83 5.45 14.11
N ILE A 198 3.08 6.09 14.99
CA ILE A 198 2.17 5.41 15.91
C ILE A 198 0.82 6.12 15.76
N GLU A 199 -0.03 5.52 14.93
CA GLU A 199 -1.51 5.60 14.89
C GLU A 199 -2.01 4.73 13.74
#